data_AF-A0A7Y5GN10-F1
#
_entry.id   AF-A0A7Y5GN10-F1
#
_cell.length_a   1.000
_cell.length_b   1.000
_cell.length_c   1.000
_cell.angle_alpha   90.00
_cell.angle_beta   90.00
_cell.angle_gamma   90.00
#
_symmetry.space_group_name_H-M   'P 1'
#
loop_
_entity.id
_entity.type
_entity.pdbx_description
1 polymer ?
#
loop_
_entity_poly.entity_id
_entity_poly.type
_entity_poly.pdbx_seq_one_letter_code
_entity_poly.pdbx_strand_id
1 'polypeptide(L)' 'MYDRNDDVVFVYRYTYDINNNRTEWERYNNDGSIYPSGAASYDPAGNKLQSVSYDKKGKPETVRKFIYQYYP' A
#
# COMPACT_ATOMS: atom_id res chain seq x y z
N MET A 1 0.20 11.79 10.09
CA MET A 1 1.12 11.62 11.24
C MET A 1 1.63 12.99 11.59
N TYR A 2 1.63 13.31 12.88
CA TYR A 2 2.11 14.57 13.42
C TYR A 2 3.44 14.35 14.13
N ASP A 3 4.29 15.37 14.17
CA ASP A 3 5.46 15.37 15.06
C ASP A 3 5.09 15.86 16.47
N ARG A 4 6.10 16.16 17.30
CA ARG A 4 5.91 16.62 18.68
C ARG A 4 5.35 18.03 18.79
N ASN A 5 5.38 18.81 17.71
CA ASN A 5 4.86 20.16 17.64
C ASN A 5 3.46 20.20 17.01
N ASP A 6 2.86 19.03 16.77
CA ASP A 6 1.56 18.88 16.09
C ASP A 6 1.61 19.30 14.61
N ASP A 7 2.81 19.32 14.02
CA ASP A 7 3.00 19.58 12.60
C ASP A 7 2.78 18.30 11.79
N VAL A 8 2.03 18.38 10.69
CA VAL A 8 1.84 17.25 9.78
C VAL A 8 3.18 16.86 9.16
N VAL A 9 3.63 15.62 9.39
CA VAL A 9 4.87 15.07 8.80
C VAL A 9 4.57 14.35 7.49
N PHE A 10 3.51 13.53 7.49
CA PHE A 10 3.00 12.89 6.28
C PHE A 10 1.53 12.47 6.40
N VAL A 11 0.89 12.32 5.26
CA VAL A 11 -0.48 11.80 5.09
C VAL A 11 -0.43 10.52 4.26
N TYR A 12 -1.29 9.56 4.56
CA TYR A 12 -1.48 8.39 3.73
C TYR A 12 -2.81 8.47 2.99
N ARG A 13 -2.78 8.08 1.71
CA ARG A 13 -3.98 7.79 0.92
C ARG A 13 -4.05 6.29 0.67
N TYR A 14 -5.24 5.75 0.80
CA TYR A 14 -5.51 4.34 0.57
C TYR A 14 -6.67 4.21 -0.43
N THR A 15 -6.48 3.37 -1.43
CA THR A 15 -7.53 3.00 -2.38
C THR A 15 -8.02 1.59 -2.03
N TYR A 16 -9.32 1.37 -2.14
CA TYR A 16 -9.95 0.10 -1.84
C TYR A 16 -10.80 -0.37 -3.02
N ASP A 17 -10.88 -1.68 -3.22
CA ASP A 17 -11.85 -2.29 -4.14
C ASP A 17 -13.25 -2.39 -3.51
N ILE A 18 -14.21 -2.91 -4.29
CA ILE A 18 -15.60 -3.11 -3.86
C ILE A 18 -15.76 -4.09 -2.69
N ASN A 19 -14.75 -4.94 -2.46
CA ASN A 19 -14.70 -5.90 -1.37
C ASN A 19 -13.98 -5.34 -0.12
N ASN A 20 -13.69 -4.03 -0.11
CA ASN A 20 -12.91 -3.34 0.93
C ASN A 20 -11.46 -3.85 1.07
N ASN A 21 -10.89 -4.47 0.04
CA ASN A 21 -9.47 -4.79 0.04
C ASN A 21 -8.65 -3.56 -0.36
N ARG A 22 -7.56 -3.28 0.36
CA ARG A 22 -6.66 -2.17 0.02
C ARG A 22 -5.85 -2.51 -1.23
N THR A 23 -6.15 -1.84 -2.34
CA THR A 23 -5.50 -2.05 -3.64
C THR A 23 -4.24 -1.20 -3.81
N GLU A 24 -4.20 -0.01 -3.22
CA GLU A 24 -3.08 0.93 -3.35
C GLU A 24 -2.83 1.71 -2.05
N TRP A 25 -1.59 2.15 -1.85
CA TRP A 25 -1.24 3.08 -0.79
C TRP A 25 -0.14 4.04 -1.22
N GLU A 26 -0.32 5.31 -0.85
CA GLU A 26 0.59 6.40 -1.18
C GLU A 26 0.90 7.22 0.07
N ARG A 27 2.12 7.75 0.13
CA ARG A 27 2.58 8.65 1.19
C ARG A 27 2.82 10.04 0.62
N TYR A 28 2.18 11.02 1.22
CA TYR A 28 2.34 12.44 0.95
C TYR A 28 3.16 13.05 2.07
N ASN A 29 4.28 13.68 1.76
CA ASN A 29 5.03 14.45 2.74
C ASN A 29 4.49 15.88 2.84
N ASN A 30 4.87 16.57 3.90
CA ASN A 30 4.53 17.97 4.14
C ASN A 30 5.05 18.93 3.05
N ASP A 31 6.12 18.57 2.34
CA ASP A 31 6.66 19.30 1.19
C ASP A 31 5.85 19.09 -0.11
N GLY A 32 4.77 18.31 -0.05
CA GLY A 32 3.92 17.97 -1.20
C GLY A 32 4.46 16.84 -2.08
N SER A 33 5.64 16.28 -1.76
CA SER A 33 6.16 15.12 -2.50
C SER A 33 5.32 13.87 -2.24
N ILE A 34 5.08 13.12 -3.32
CA ILE A 34 4.29 11.89 -3.30
C ILE A 34 5.21 10.71 -3.58
N TYR A 35 5.16 9.71 -2.71
CA TYR A 35 5.81 8.43 -2.95
C TYR A 35 4.74 7.34 -3.07
N PRO A 36 4.56 6.73 -4.27
CA PRO A 36 3.78 5.51 -4.35
C PRO A 36 4.45 4.50 -3.43
N SER A 37 3.69 4.00 -2.45
CA SER A 37 4.24 3.15 -1.40
C SER A 37 3.95 1.68 -1.67
N GLY A 38 2.94 1.39 -2.50
CA GLY A 38 2.73 0.06 -3.08
C GLY A 38 1.32 -0.21 -3.59
N ALA A 39 1.16 -1.40 -4.14
CA ALA A 39 -0.10 -1.92 -4.65
C ALA A 39 -0.28 -3.40 -4.30
N ALA A 40 -1.53 -3.87 -4.25
CA ALA A 40 -1.86 -5.27 -4.01
C ALA A 40 -3.09 -5.69 -4.83
N SER A 41 -3.14 -6.96 -5.22
CA SER A 41 -4.31 -7.56 -5.84
C SER A 41 -4.79 -8.76 -5.05
N TYR A 42 -6.07 -9.07 -5.18
CA TYR A 42 -6.77 -10.06 -4.38
C TYR A 42 -7.58 -10.99 -5.29
N ASP A 43 -7.85 -12.20 -4.83
CA ASP A 43 -8.81 -13.10 -5.44
C ASP A 43 -10.26 -12.70 -5.05
N PRO A 44 -11.28 -13.33 -5.64
CA PRO A 44 -12.68 -13.03 -5.31
C PRO A 44 -13.07 -13.31 -3.85
N ALA A 45 -12.30 -14.13 -3.12
CA ALA A 45 -12.52 -14.41 -1.71
C ALA A 45 -11.79 -13.42 -0.78
N GLY A 46 -11.05 -12.46 -1.34
CA GLY A 46 -10.29 -11.46 -0.59
C GLY A 46 -8.89 -11.92 -0.18
N ASN A 47 -8.40 -13.06 -0.67
CA ASN A 47 -7.03 -13.47 -0.41
C ASN A 47 -6.07 -12.68 -1.30
N LYS A 48 -5.00 -12.14 -0.70
CA LYS A 48 -4.02 -11.33 -1.42
C LYS A 48 -3.21 -12.21 -2.36
N LEU A 49 -3.26 -11.99 -3.66
CA LEU A 49 -2.50 -12.76 -4.66
C LEU A 49 -1.06 -12.25 -4.82
N GLN A 50 -0.91 -10.93 -4.84
CA GLN A 50 0.39 -10.29 -4.99
C GLN A 50 0.42 -8.91 -4.33
N SER A 51 1.62 -8.44 -4.03
CA SER A 51 1.85 -7.06 -3.64
C SER A 51 3.21 -6.57 -4.11
N VAL A 52 3.28 -5.30 -4.45
CA VAL A 52 4.52 -4.58 -4.77
C VAL A 52 4.68 -3.40 -3.82
N SER A 53 5.89 -3.16 -3.33
CA SER A 53 6.29 -1.88 -2.73
C SER A 53 7.27 -1.19 -3.65
N TYR A 54 7.24 0.14 -3.63
CA TYR A 54 8.16 0.96 -4.44
C TYR A 54 9.09 1.76 -3.54
N ASP A 55 10.30 2.01 -4.03
CA ASP A 55 11.24 2.93 -3.42
C ASP A 55 10.81 4.40 -3.66
N LYS A 56 11.58 5.34 -3.09
CA LYS A 56 11.33 6.78 -3.25
C LYS A 56 11.44 7.29 -4.71
N LYS A 57 12.00 6.48 -5.62
CA LYS A 57 12.12 6.78 -7.06
C LYS A 57 11.02 6.09 -7.88
N GLY A 58 10.04 5.45 -7.22
CA GLY A 58 8.96 4.72 -7.87
C GLY A 58 9.41 3.39 -8.48
N LYS A 59 10.59 2.88 -8.13
CA LYS A 59 11.06 1.57 -8.60
C LYS A 59 10.55 0.47 -7.69
N PRO A 60 10.08 -0.68 -8.22
CA PRO A 60 9.72 -1.82 -7.39
C PRO A 60 10.90 -2.23 -6.50
N GLU A 61 10.69 -2.19 -5.19
CA GLU A 61 11.66 -2.59 -4.18
C GLU A 61 11.40 -4.02 -3.74
N THR A 62 10.14 -4.36 -3.48
CA THR A 62 9.73 -5.71 -3.10
C THR A 62 8.53 -6.14 -3.92
N VAL A 63 8.58 -7.36 -4.46
CA VAL A 63 7.44 -8.04 -5.08
C VAL A 63 7.19 -9.34 -4.34
N ARG A 64 5.95 -9.54 -3.89
CA ARG A 64 5.51 -10.77 -3.22
C ARG A 64 4.38 -11.40 -4.00
N LYS A 65 4.40 -12.72 -4.09
CA LYS A 65 3.28 -13.55 -4.59
C LYS A 65 2.90 -14.51 -3.47
N PHE A 66 1.60 -14.69 -3.29
CA PHE A 66 1.07 -15.57 -2.26
C PHE A 66 0.26 -16.67 -2.93
N ILE A 67 0.41 -17.88 -2.42
CA ILE A 67 -0.32 -19.07 -2.86
C ILE A 67 -0.91 -19.68 -1.60
N TYR A 68 -2.21 -19.94 -1.64
CA TYR A 68 -2.95 -20.49 -0.51
C TYR A 68 -3.31 -21.93 -0.79
N GLN A 69 -3.09 -22.78 0.21
CA GLN A 69 -3.55 -24.16 0.21
C GLN A 69 -4.41 -24.34 1.46
N TYR A 70 -5.66 -24.75 1.25
CA TYR A 70 -6.60 -25.00 2.33
C TYR A 70 -6.58 -26.49 2.67
N TYR A 71 -6.48 -26.78 3.95
CA TYR A 71 -6.58 -28.14 4.48
C TYR A 71 -7.97 -28.30 5.14
N PRO A 72 -8.59 -29.48 5.00
CA PRO A 72 -9.86 -29.81 5.61
C PRO A 72 -9.79 -29.89 7.14
#